data_AF-A0A944ZSM3-F1
#
_entry.id   AF-A0A944ZSM3-F1
#
_cell.length_a   1.000
_cell.length_b   1.000
_cell.length_c   1.000
_cell.angle_alpha   90.00
_cell.angle_beta   90.00
_cell.angle_gamma   90.00
#
_symmetry.space_group_name_H-M   'P 1'
#
loop_
_entity.id
_entity.type
_entity.pdbx_description
1 polymer ?
#
loop_
_entity_poly.entity_id
_entity_poly.type
_entity_poly.pdbx_seq_one_letter_code
_entity_poly.pdbx_strand_id
1 'polypeptide(L)' 'TKEDGSTCEAPLTTRADDNPEAIKTRLEAFKNETLPAINLYEANMIKIDGNPQIEEVRDNAIKILEPLF' A
#
# COMPACT_ATOMS: atom_id res chain seq x y z
N THR A 1 -1.14 -26.80 -1.94
CA THR A 1 -0.05 -26.23 -1.12
C THR A 1 0.25 -24.88 -1.71
N LYS A 2 0.01 -23.78 -0.96
CA LYS A 2 0.26 -22.45 -1.52
C LYS A 2 1.78 -22.29 -1.62
N GLU A 3 2.27 -22.10 -2.82
CA GLU A 3 3.67 -21.84 -3.13
C GLU A 3 4.02 -20.46 -2.55
N ASP A 4 4.52 -20.43 -1.32
CA ASP A 4 5.15 -19.24 -0.76
C ASP A 4 6.62 -19.25 -1.17
N GLY A 5 7.05 -18.19 -1.87
CA GLY A 5 8.43 -18.02 -2.34
C GLY A 5 9.46 -17.81 -1.22
N SER A 6 9.25 -18.36 -0.02
CA SER A 6 10.23 -18.39 1.05
C SER A 6 11.22 -19.51 0.78
N THR A 7 12.48 -19.15 0.52
CA THR A 7 13.58 -20.12 0.34
C THR A 7 14.03 -20.76 1.65
N CYS A 8 13.41 -20.41 2.78
CA CYS A 8 13.73 -20.94 4.11
C CYS A 8 12.49 -21.56 4.78
N GLU A 9 12.70 -22.72 5.42
CA GLU A 9 11.68 -23.53 6.11
C GLU A 9 11.30 -22.97 7.51
N ALA A 10 11.67 -21.73 7.81
CA ALA A 10 11.37 -21.13 9.11
C ALA A 10 9.86 -20.88 9.25
N PRO A 11 9.27 -21.11 10.44
CA PRO A 11 7.87 -20.76 10.68
C PRO A 11 7.62 -19.27 10.45
N LEU A 12 6.52 -18.95 9.79
CA LEU A 12 6.09 -17.56 9.61
C LEU A 12 5.69 -16.96 10.97
N THR A 13 6.17 -15.74 11.22
CA THR A 13 5.83 -14.95 12.41
C THR A 13 5.08 -13.68 12.00
N THR A 14 4.15 -13.24 12.84
CA THR A 14 3.44 -11.96 12.67
C THR A 14 4.11 -10.86 13.49
N ARG A 15 3.93 -9.60 13.09
CA ARG A 15 4.40 -8.47 13.90
C ARG A 15 3.47 -8.27 15.08
N ALA A 16 3.98 -7.67 16.16
CA ALA A 16 3.17 -7.42 17.37
C ALA A 16 1.99 -6.47 17.12
N ASP A 17 2.09 -5.59 16.11
CA ASP A 17 1.06 -4.61 15.72
C ASP A 17 0.09 -5.13 14.64
N ASP A 18 0.20 -6.39 14.22
CA ASP A 18 -0.73 -7.00 13.24
C ASP A 18 -2.02 -7.49 13.95
N ASN A 19 -2.68 -6.60 14.70
CA ASN A 19 -3.94 -6.86 15.40
C ASN A 19 -5.02 -5.81 15.06
N PRO A 20 -6.32 -6.15 15.17
CA PRO A 20 -7.41 -5.26 14.76
C PRO A 20 -7.39 -3.89 15.45
N GLU A 21 -7.04 -3.85 16.73
CA GLU A 21 -6.99 -2.63 17.54
C GLU A 21 -5.90 -1.69 17.01
N ALA A 22 -4.68 -2.19 16.81
CA ALA A 22 -3.57 -1.43 16.25
C ALA A 22 -3.86 -0.97 14.81
N ILE A 23 -4.47 -1.82 13.98
CA ILE A 23 -4.87 -1.46 12.61
C ILE A 23 -5.89 -0.31 12.63
N LYS A 24 -6.89 -0.36 13.52
CA LYS A 24 -7.87 0.71 13.67
C LYS A 24 -7.20 2.03 14.03
N THR A 25 -6.31 2.03 15.03
CA THR A 25 -5.56 3.23 15.42
C THR A 25 -4.72 3.77 14.26
N ARG A 26 -4.05 2.90 13.48
CA ARG A 26 -3.27 3.32 12.31
C ARG A 26 -4.14 3.95 11.22
N LEU A 27 -5.32 3.40 10.95
CA LEU A 27 -6.26 3.95 9.98
C LEU A 27 -6.86 5.28 10.44
N GLU A 28 -7.12 5.45 11.74
CA GLU A 28 -7.56 6.73 12.31
C GLU A 28 -6.46 7.80 12.19
N ALA A 29 -5.21 7.46 12.49
CA ALA A 29 -4.06 8.36 12.30
C ALA A 29 -3.91 8.78 10.82
N PHE A 30 -3.98 7.84 9.87
CA PHE A 30 -3.95 8.16 8.44
C PHE A 30 -5.06 9.15 8.04
N LYS A 31 -6.29 8.94 8.53
CA LYS A 31 -7.42 9.83 8.25
C LYS A 31 -7.23 11.22 8.82
N ASN A 32 -6.68 11.33 10.02
CA ASN A 32 -6.55 12.62 10.72
C ASN A 32 -5.31 13.41 10.28
N GLU A 33 -4.23 12.72 9.90
CA GLU A 33 -2.93 13.36 9.67
C GLU A 33 -2.50 13.34 8.20
N THR A 34 -2.76 12.25 7.47
CA THR A 34 -2.29 12.09 6.09
C THR A 34 -3.31 12.58 5.05
N LEU A 35 -4.60 12.29 5.24
CA LEU A 35 -5.65 12.76 4.30
C LEU A 35 -5.65 14.28 4.09
N PRO A 36 -5.46 15.14 5.11
CA PRO A 36 -5.37 16.58 4.89
C PRO A 36 -4.22 16.99 3.96
N ALA A 37 -3.07 16.32 4.07
CA ALA A 37 -1.93 16.56 3.18
C ALA A 37 -2.25 16.10 1.74
N ILE A 38 -2.86 14.93 1.57
CA ILE A 38 -3.31 14.43 0.27
C ILE A 38 -4.27 15.42 -0.40
N ASN A 39 -5.22 15.98 0.36
CA ASN A 39 -6.17 16.98 -0.14
C ASN A 39 -5.46 18.27 -0.57
N LEU A 40 -4.45 18.72 0.18
CA LEU A 40 -3.64 19.90 -0.16
C LEU A 40 -2.92 19.74 -1.51
N TYR A 41 -2.45 18.53 -1.82
CA TYR A 41 -1.71 18.23 -3.06
C TYR A 41 -2.59 17.68 -4.17
N GLU A 42 -3.92 17.64 -4.04
CA GLU A 42 -4.80 16.94 -4.99
C GLU A 42 -4.61 17.40 -6.45
N ALA A 43 -4.39 18.69 -6.69
CA ALA A 43 -4.13 19.23 -8.02
C ALA A 43 -2.75 18.87 -8.61
N ASN A 44 -1.80 18.43 -7.77
CA ASN A 44 -0.42 18.13 -8.14
C ASN A 44 -0.07 16.65 -7.89
N MET A 45 -1.08 15.79 -7.75
CA MET A 45 -0.91 14.38 -7.39
C MET A 45 -1.67 13.50 -8.37
N ILE A 46 -1.08 12.35 -8.68
CA ILE A 46 -1.71 11.28 -9.42
C ILE A 46 -2.09 10.17 -8.43
N LYS A 47 -3.37 9.77 -8.43
CA LYS A 47 -3.88 8.66 -7.62
C LYS A 47 -3.87 7.38 -8.46
N ILE A 48 -3.32 6.29 -7.90
CA ILE A 48 -3.26 4.98 -8.53
C ILE A 48 -4.01 3.99 -7.64
N ASP A 49 -4.82 3.12 -8.24
CA ASP A 49 -5.54 2.06 -7.51
C ASP A 49 -4.57 0.95 -7.08
N GLY A 50 -4.53 0.68 -5.76
CA GLY A 50 -3.67 -0.32 -5.15
C GLY A 50 -4.37 -1.65 -4.83
N ASN A 51 -5.64 -1.82 -5.19
CA ASN A 51 -6.38 -3.07 -4.98
C ASN A 51 -5.99 -4.25 -5.90
N PRO A 52 -5.54 -4.04 -7.16
CA PRO A 52 -5.16 -5.14 -8.05
C PRO A 52 -3.91 -5.94 -7.60
N GLN A 53 -3.51 -6.94 -8.39
CA GLN A 53 -2.26 -7.67 -8.17
C GLN A 53 -1.03 -6.76 -8.34
N ILE A 54 0.08 -7.11 -7.69
CA ILE A 54 1.28 -6.24 -7.62
C ILE A 54 1.83 -5.91 -9.01
N GLU A 55 1.82 -6.85 -9.95
CA GLU A 55 2.25 -6.62 -11.34
C GLU A 55 1.34 -5.61 -12.05
N GLU A 56 0.03 -5.69 -11.83
CA GLU A 56 -0.95 -4.79 -12.44
C GLU A 56 -0.85 -3.38 -11.86
N VAL A 57 -0.68 -3.25 -10.53
CA VAL A 57 -0.44 -1.96 -9.88
C VAL A 57 0.83 -1.30 -10.43
N ARG A 58 1.91 -2.08 -10.62
CA ARG A 58 3.16 -1.62 -11.22
C ARG A 58 2.94 -1.13 -12.65
N ASP A 59 2.30 -1.95 -13.49
CA ASP A 59 2.12 -1.63 -14.91
C ASP A 59 1.22 -0.40 -15.08
N ASN A 60 0.18 -0.26 -14.25
CA ASN A 60 -0.64 0.94 -14.18
C ASN A 60 0.16 2.18 -13.77
N ALA A 61 1.04 2.06 -12.77
CA ALA A 61 1.90 3.15 -12.34
C ALA A 61 2.87 3.60 -13.46
N ILE A 62 3.54 2.65 -14.12
CA ILE A 62 4.48 2.95 -15.22
C ILE A 62 3.74 3.64 -16.36
N LYS A 63 2.61 3.09 -16.80
CA LYS A 63 1.81 3.65 -17.90
C LYS A 63 1.39 5.11 -17.66
N ILE A 64 1.11 5.47 -16.41
CA ILE A 64 0.72 6.84 -16.06
C ILE A 64 1.94 7.77 -15.98
N LEU A 65 3.08 7.26 -15.51
CA LEU A 65 4.30 8.06 -15.33
C LEU A 65 5.11 8.24 -16.63
N GLU A 66 5.11 7.26 -17.54
CA GLU A 66 5.90 7.30 -18.78
C GLU A 66 5.72 8.58 -19.62
N PRO A 67 4.50 9.11 -19.84
CA PRO A 67 4.32 10.33 -20.64
C PRO A 67 4.81 11.62 -19.95
N LEU A 68 5.19 11.56 -18.67
CA LEU A 68 5.65 12.71 -17.90
C LEU A 68 7.18 12.90 -17.94
N PHE A 69 7.90 11.95 -18.54
CA PHE A 69 9.36 11.94 -18.68
C PHE A 69 9.76 11.77 -20.15
#